data_AF-A0A5B7IQG1-F1
#
_entry.id   AF-A0A5B7IQG1-F1
#
_cell.length_a   1.000
_cell.length_b   1.000
_cell.length_c   1.000
_cell.angle_alpha   90.00
_cell.angle_beta   90.00
_cell.angle_gamma   90.00
#
_symmetry.space_group_name_H-M   'P 1'
#
loop_
_entity.id
_entity.type
_entity.pdbx_description
1 polymer ?
#
loop_
_entity_poly.entity_id
_entity_poly.type
_entity_poly.pdbx_seq_one_letter_code
_entity_poly.pdbx_strand_id
1 'polypeptide(L)'
;MERELAKTIINQVQDNTQKLDQEVKEMIRLGIYSEGVRRPMKVRMRSQVGVEEIMARKGKLADDTEHKDIWIKRNMNLEEREKEKVLRSEAKEKEKDRDHEKKKFYWWVLDMRLKKWYRRKKEEVMEEARH
;
A
#
# COMPACT_ATOMS: atom_id res chain seq x y z
N MET A 1 30.92 -0.83 -4.68
CA MET A 1 30.13 -0.06 -3.68
C MET A 1 28.64 -0.12 -3.94
N GLU A 2 28.14 0.33 -5.10
CA GLU A 2 26.68 0.44 -5.31
C GLU A 2 25.96 -0.92 -5.27
N ARG A 3 26.56 -1.95 -5.87
CA ARG A 3 26.03 -3.32 -5.83
C ARG A 3 25.95 -3.89 -4.41
N GLU A 4 26.88 -3.51 -3.54
CA GLU A 4 26.91 -3.95 -2.14
C GLU A 4 25.78 -3.27 -1.35
N LEU A 5 25.54 -1.97 -1.55
CA LEU A 5 24.42 -1.27 -0.92
C LEU A 5 23.06 -1.91 -1.24
N ALA A 6 22.81 -2.25 -2.51
CA ALA A 6 21.57 -2.92 -2.88
C ALA A 6 21.46 -4.32 -2.27
N LYS A 7 22.57 -5.08 -2.22
CA LYS A 7 22.56 -6.39 -1.56
C LYS A 7 22.26 -6.26 -0.06
N THR A 8 22.81 -5.27 0.62
CA THR A 8 22.51 -5.02 2.05
C THR A 8 21.02 -4.77 2.26
N ILE A 9 20.42 -3.89 1.44
CA ILE A 9 18.97 -3.59 1.52
C ILE A 9 18.14 -4.84 1.19
N ILE A 10 18.52 -5.61 0.17
CA ILE A 10 17.82 -6.84 -0.21
C ILE A 10 17.92 -7.87 0.91
N ASN A 11 19.09 -8.02 1.54
CA ASN A 11 19.32 -8.94 2.65
C ASN A 11 18.48 -8.59 3.88
N GLN A 12 18.17 -7.30 4.11
CA GLN A 12 17.26 -6.89 5.19
C GLN A 12 15.80 -7.28 4.92
N VAL A 13 15.37 -7.25 3.66
CA VAL A 13 14.02 -7.70 3.25
C VAL A 13 13.91 -9.23 3.26
N GLN A 14 15.04 -9.91 3.05
CA GLN A 14 15.15 -11.36 2.90
C GLN A 14 15.06 -12.06 4.26
N ASP A 15 14.38 -13.21 4.31
CA ASP A 15 14.51 -14.16 5.42
C ASP A 15 15.59 -15.19 5.06
N ASN A 16 16.32 -15.71 6.07
CA ASN A 16 17.50 -16.58 5.95
C ASN A 16 17.39 -17.83 5.03
N THR A 17 16.24 -18.07 4.42
CA THR A 17 15.87 -19.24 3.62
C THR A 17 16.26 -19.17 2.14
N GLN A 18 16.29 -17.99 1.52
CA GLN A 18 16.66 -17.82 0.10
C GLN A 18 17.74 -16.77 -0.07
N LYS A 19 18.64 -16.91 -1.05
CA LYS A 19 19.74 -15.98 -1.35
C LYS A 19 19.40 -15.06 -2.54
N LEU A 20 18.61 -14.02 -2.30
CA LEU A 20 18.16 -13.07 -3.33
C LEU A 20 19.30 -12.14 -3.80
N ASP A 21 20.36 -12.01 -3.01
CA ASP A 21 21.58 -11.28 -3.36
C ASP A 21 22.25 -11.83 -4.64
N GLN A 22 22.20 -13.15 -4.85
CA GLN A 22 22.74 -13.81 -6.04
C GLN A 22 21.86 -13.63 -7.28
N GLU A 23 20.58 -13.29 -7.09
CA GLU A 23 19.62 -13.09 -8.17
C GLU A 23 19.71 -11.70 -8.81
N VAL A 24 20.48 -10.78 -8.23
CA VAL A 24 20.71 -9.45 -8.82
C VAL A 24 21.58 -9.58 -10.08
N LYS A 25 20.95 -9.40 -11.25
CA LYS A 25 21.61 -9.44 -12.56
C LYS A 25 22.32 -8.11 -12.85
N GLU A 26 21.57 -7.02 -12.84
CA GLU A 26 22.05 -5.69 -13.23
C GLU A 26 21.54 -4.63 -12.26
N MET A 27 22.32 -3.57 -12.09
CA MET A 27 21.97 -2.45 -11.24
C MET A 27 22.45 -1.15 -11.90
N ILE A 28 21.55 -0.18 -12.03
CA ILE A 28 21.80 1.07 -12.74
C ILE A 28 21.23 2.23 -11.92
N ARG A 29 22.01 3.29 -11.70
CA ARG A 29 21.50 4.55 -11.13
C ARG A 29 20.75 5.36 -12.18
N LEU A 30 19.58 5.87 -11.81
CA LEU A 30 18.76 6.70 -12.68
C LEU A 30 19.06 8.18 -12.42
N GLY A 31 19.19 8.98 -13.49
CA GLY A 31 19.37 10.44 -13.41
C GLY A 31 20.82 10.94 -13.41
N ILE A 32 20.97 12.26 -13.43
CA ILE A 32 22.25 12.98 -13.63
C ILE A 32 23.04 13.13 -12.32
N TYR A 33 24.37 12.94 -12.44
CA TYR A 33 25.45 13.52 -11.60
C TYR A 33 25.04 14.68 -10.66
N SER A 34 24.76 14.51 -9.37
CA SER A 34 24.55 15.61 -8.43
C SER A 34 25.10 15.23 -7.07
N GLU A 35 25.92 16.11 -6.52
CA GLU A 35 26.59 15.92 -5.25
C GLU A 35 25.60 16.13 -4.10
N GLY A 36 25.65 15.26 -3.08
CA GLY A 36 24.73 15.30 -1.94
C GLY A 36 23.33 14.72 -2.14
N VAL A 37 22.90 14.44 -3.39
CA VAL A 37 21.56 13.89 -3.68
C VAL A 37 21.64 12.38 -3.94
N ARG A 38 20.92 11.59 -3.13
CA ARG A 38 20.76 10.15 -3.36
C ARG A 38 19.90 9.90 -4.60
N ARG A 39 20.42 9.13 -5.54
CA ARG A 39 19.69 8.76 -6.77
C ARG A 39 18.88 7.49 -6.63
N PRO A 40 17.74 7.38 -7.34
CA PRO A 40 17.03 6.12 -7.48
C PRO A 40 17.93 5.08 -8.16
N MET A 41 17.87 3.84 -7.66
CA MET A 41 18.60 2.71 -8.22
C MET A 41 17.60 1.74 -8.85
N LYS A 42 17.81 1.41 -10.13
CA LYS A 42 17.06 0.38 -10.83
C LYS A 42 17.80 -0.94 -10.70
N VAL A 43 17.16 -1.92 -10.07
CA VAL A 43 17.69 -3.26 -9.89
C VAL A 43 16.91 -4.20 -10.81
N ARG A 44 17.64 -4.98 -11.62
CA ARG A 44 17.09 -6.02 -12.48
C ARG A 44 17.49 -7.37 -11.90
N MET A 45 16.49 -8.15 -11.50
CA MET A 45 16.69 -9.51 -10.99
C MET A 45 16.63 -10.53 -12.12
N ARG A 46 17.14 -11.73 -11.84
CA ARG A 46 17.08 -12.88 -12.76
C ARG A 46 15.71 -13.54 -12.74
N SER A 47 15.12 -13.71 -11.55
CA SER A 47 13.83 -14.35 -11.38
C SER A 47 12.73 -13.31 -11.14
N GLN A 48 11.51 -13.61 -11.61
CA GLN A 48 10.33 -12.83 -11.25
C GLN A 48 9.89 -13.12 -9.82
N VAL A 49 10.07 -14.36 -9.35
CA VAL A 49 9.71 -14.82 -8.01
C VAL A 49 10.43 -13.99 -6.94
N GLY A 50 11.74 -13.75 -7.11
CA GLY A 50 12.52 -12.92 -6.19
C GLY A 50 12.03 -11.47 -6.11
N VAL A 51 11.53 -10.91 -7.23
CA VAL A 51 10.92 -9.57 -7.22
C VAL A 51 9.59 -9.55 -6.46
N GLU A 52 8.78 -10.60 -6.61
CA GLU A 52 7.51 -10.73 -5.89
C GLU A 52 7.72 -10.88 -4.39
N GLU A 53 8.70 -11.67 -3.98
CA GLU A 53 9.03 -11.87 -2.56
C GLU A 53 9.52 -10.57 -1.89
N ILE A 54 10.40 -9.81 -2.56
CA ILE A 54 10.83 -8.48 -2.08
C ILE A 54 9.63 -7.53 -1.98
N MET A 55 8.73 -7.54 -2.96
CA MET A 55 7.56 -6.66 -2.96
C MET A 55 6.55 -6.99 -1.86
N ALA A 56 6.38 -8.27 -1.55
CA ALA A 56 5.53 -8.72 -0.44
C ALA A 56 6.13 -8.34 0.93
N ARG A 57 7.47 -8.39 1.05
CA ARG A 57 8.17 -8.21 2.33
C ARG A 57 8.78 -6.82 2.54
N LYS A 58 8.71 -5.92 1.56
CA LYS A 58 9.24 -4.55 1.67
C LYS A 58 8.75 -3.77 2.89
N GLY A 59 7.62 -4.17 3.50
CA GLY A 59 7.12 -3.58 4.74
C GLY A 59 8.10 -3.71 5.91
N LYS A 60 8.94 -4.75 5.94
CA LYS A 60 9.97 -4.95 6.97
C LYS A 60 10.98 -3.79 7.04
N LEU A 61 11.23 -3.11 5.91
CA LEU A 61 12.11 -1.95 5.88
C LEU A 61 11.56 -0.74 6.65
N ALA A 62 10.25 -0.69 6.90
CA ALA A 62 9.66 0.39 7.69
C ALA A 62 10.04 0.31 9.18
N ASP A 63 10.41 -0.88 9.65
CA ASP A 63 10.81 -1.14 11.03
C ASP A 63 12.31 -0.82 11.27
N ASP A 64 13.13 -0.81 10.20
CA ASP A 64 14.57 -0.54 10.29
C ASP A 64 14.88 0.96 10.42
N THR A 65 15.64 1.35 11.46
CA THR A 65 15.99 2.76 11.74
C THR A 65 16.89 3.40 10.67
N GLU A 66 17.76 2.64 10.01
CA GLU A 66 18.69 3.16 9.00
C GLU A 66 18.10 3.20 7.58
N HIS A 67 17.05 2.41 7.32
CA HIS A 67 16.50 2.18 5.99
C HIS A 67 15.05 2.64 5.84
N LYS A 68 14.51 3.31 6.87
CA LYS A 68 13.13 3.82 6.93
C LYS A 68 12.73 4.71 5.75
N ASP A 69 13.68 5.46 5.20
CA ASP A 69 13.45 6.40 4.09
C ASP A 69 13.60 5.77 2.70
N ILE A 70 13.79 4.44 2.63
CA ILE A 70 13.97 3.73 1.36
C ILE A 70 12.62 3.21 0.86
N TRP A 71 12.24 3.65 -0.34
CA TRP A 71 11.05 3.16 -1.01
C TRP A 71 11.38 2.17 -2.11
N ILE A 72 10.82 0.96 -2.03
CA ILE A 72 10.87 -0.04 -3.11
C ILE A 72 9.57 -0.02 -3.91
N LYS A 73 9.69 0.21 -5.23
CA LYS A 73 8.57 0.23 -6.17
C LYS A 73 8.87 -0.65 -7.39
N ARG A 74 7.85 -1.38 -7.83
CA ARG A 74 7.88 -2.14 -9.09
C ARG A 74 7.89 -1.19 -10.29
N ASN A 75 8.77 -1.46 -11.24
CA ASN A 75 8.82 -0.71 -12.50
C ASN A 75 7.77 -1.26 -13.47
N MET A 76 6.59 -0.62 -13.50
CA MET A 76 5.47 -0.98 -14.36
C MET A 76 5.49 -0.20 -15.68
N ASN A 77 4.86 -0.75 -16.71
CA ASN A 77 4.60 -0.01 -17.94
C ASN A 77 3.57 1.12 -17.71
N LEU A 78 3.48 2.08 -18.63
CA LEU A 78 2.52 3.19 -18.55
C LEU A 78 1.07 2.68 -18.47
N GLU A 79 0.72 1.71 -19.30
CA GLU A 79 -0.63 1.12 -19.32
C GLU A 79 -0.99 0.42 -18.01
N GLU A 80 -0.06 -0.38 -17.45
CA GLU A 80 -0.25 -1.04 -16.15
C GLU A 80 -0.42 -0.01 -15.03
N ARG A 81 0.35 1.09 -15.09
CA ARG A 81 0.27 2.18 -14.11
C ARG A 81 -1.07 2.92 -14.19
N GLU A 82 -1.66 3.04 -15.37
CA GLU A 82 -3.00 3.63 -15.53
C GLU A 82 -4.07 2.69 -14.97
N LYS A 83 -4.01 1.40 -15.29
CA LYS A 83 -4.91 0.38 -14.72
C LYS A 83 -4.86 0.36 -13.19
N GLU A 84 -3.66 0.40 -12.60
CA GLU A 84 -3.49 0.44 -11.15
C GLU A 84 -4.14 1.71 -10.53
N LYS A 85 -4.00 2.87 -11.18
CA LYS A 85 -4.62 4.12 -10.71
C LYS A 85 -6.15 4.01 -10.72
N VAL A 86 -6.72 3.49 -11.81
CA VAL A 86 -8.18 3.31 -11.96
C VAL A 86 -8.72 2.39 -10.88
N LEU A 87 -8.08 1.23 -10.66
CA LEU A 87 -8.46 0.29 -9.60
C LEU A 87 -8.38 0.93 -8.22
N ARG A 88 -7.36 1.76 -7.96
CA ARG A 88 -7.20 2.45 -6.68
C ARG A 88 -8.27 3.52 -6.45
N SER A 89 -8.68 4.27 -7.48
CA SER A 89 -9.78 5.23 -7.36
C SER A 89 -11.11 4.53 -7.12
N GLU A 90 -11.38 3.45 -7.86
CA GLU A 90 -12.61 2.66 -7.72
C GLU A 90 -12.71 2.03 -6.31
N ALA A 91 -11.61 1.48 -5.80
CA ALA A 91 -11.57 0.91 -4.45
C ALA A 91 -11.85 1.98 -3.36
N LYS A 92 -11.31 3.19 -3.51
CA LYS A 92 -11.56 4.32 -2.60
C LYS A 92 -13.00 4.80 -2.65
N GLU A 93 -13.61 4.81 -3.83
CA GLU A 93 -15.02 5.19 -4.01
C GLU A 93 -15.93 4.18 -3.31
N LYS A 94 -15.72 2.88 -3.57
CA LYS A 94 -16.44 1.80 -2.87
C LYS A 94 -16.21 1.79 -1.35
N GLU A 95 -15.05 2.23 -0.87
CA GLU A 95 -14.81 2.40 0.56
C GLU A 95 -15.65 3.53 1.14
N LYS A 96 -15.69 4.69 0.48
CA LYS A 96 -16.54 5.83 0.88
C LYS A 96 -18.02 5.46 0.88
N ASP A 97 -18.48 4.73 -0.13
CA ASP A 97 -19.87 4.27 -0.21
C ASP A 97 -20.22 3.34 0.94
N ARG A 98 -19.34 2.37 1.24
CA ARG A 98 -19.49 1.49 2.42
C ARG A 98 -19.49 2.27 3.73
N ASP A 99 -18.65 3.29 3.85
CA ASP A 99 -18.58 4.13 5.04
C ASP A 99 -19.85 4.99 5.20
N HIS A 100 -20.41 5.48 4.08
CA HIS A 100 -21.70 6.16 4.06
C HIS A 100 -22.86 5.20 4.40
N GLU A 101 -22.83 3.94 3.95
CA GLU A 101 -23.79 2.92 4.38
C GLU A 101 -23.67 2.58 5.86
N LYS A 102 -22.44 2.42 6.38
CA LYS A 102 -22.20 2.20 7.82
C LYS A 102 -22.67 3.38 8.67
N LYS A 103 -22.45 4.62 8.21
CA LYS A 103 -22.99 5.83 8.87
C LYS A 103 -24.52 5.91 8.86
N LYS A 104 -25.24 5.12 8.04
CA LYS A 104 -26.71 4.98 8.15
C LYS A 104 -27.13 4.10 9.33
N PHE A 105 -26.22 3.31 9.91
CA PHE A 105 -26.45 2.48 11.09
C PHE A 105 -25.88 3.16 12.34
N TYR A 106 -26.74 3.83 13.11
CA TYR A 106 -26.39 4.30 14.45
C TYR A 106 -26.77 3.25 15.49
N TRP A 107 -25.94 3.14 16.53
CA TRP A 107 -26.19 2.33 17.71
C TRP A 107 -26.28 3.26 18.92
N TRP A 108 -27.33 3.10 19.72
CA TRP A 108 -27.44 3.73 21.03
C TRP A 108 -27.49 2.61 22.07
N VAL A 109 -26.57 2.65 23.03
CA VAL A 109 -26.56 1.75 24.18
C VAL A 109 -27.28 2.48 25.30
N LEU A 110 -28.55 2.13 25.51
CA LEU A 110 -29.34 2.54 26.65
C LEU A 110 -29.57 1.28 27.50
N ASP A 111 -29.29 1.34 28.80
CA ASP A 111 -29.47 0.24 29.76
C ASP A 111 -28.83 -1.10 29.39
N MET A 112 -27.58 -1.08 28.90
CA MET A 112 -26.81 -2.27 28.49
C MET A 112 -27.48 -3.19 27.46
N ARG A 113 -28.62 -2.80 26.89
CA ARG A 113 -29.35 -3.57 25.87
C ARG A 113 -29.09 -2.96 24.50
N LEU A 114 -28.48 -3.77 23.65
CA LEU A 114 -28.16 -3.46 22.27
C LEU A 114 -29.46 -3.37 21.43
N LYS A 115 -29.87 -2.18 20.99
CA LYS A 115 -30.99 -2.02 20.03
C LYS A 115 -30.49 -1.45 18.70
N LYS A 116 -30.63 -2.24 17.63
CA LYS A 116 -30.31 -1.85 16.25
C LYS A 116 -31.48 -1.07 15.64
N TRP A 117 -31.28 0.20 15.31
CA TRP A 117 -32.28 1.02 14.62
C TRP A 117 -31.83 1.33 13.18
N TYR A 118 -32.76 1.22 12.24
CA TYR A 118 -32.57 1.65 10.84
C TYR A 118 -33.14 3.07 10.68
N ARG A 119 -32.30 4.03 10.29
CA ARG A 119 -32.72 5.40 9.95
C ARG A 119 -33.32 5.44 8.54
N ARG A 120 -34.48 4.80 8.34
CA ARG A 120 -35.26 4.90 7.08
C ARG A 120 -36.56 5.72 7.24
N LYS A 121 -37.03 5.98 8.46
CA LYS A 121 -38.29 6.71 8.73
C LYS A 121 -38.09 7.93 9.66
N LYS A 122 -37.44 8.99 9.17
CA LYS A 122 -37.52 10.30 9.85
C LYS A 122 -38.03 11.45 8.96
N GLU A 123 -38.15 11.22 7.65
CA GLU A 123 -38.88 12.13 6.76
C GLU A 123 -40.39 11.79 6.78
N GLU A 124 -40.79 10.53 6.56
CA GLU A 124 -42.22 10.13 6.65
C GLU A 124 -42.88 10.44 8.01
N VAL A 125 -42.21 10.16 9.13
CA VAL A 125 -42.79 10.35 10.47
C VAL A 125 -42.89 11.83 10.87
N MET A 126 -42.09 12.71 10.25
CA MET A 126 -42.17 14.15 10.51
C MET A 126 -43.24 14.83 9.64
N GLU A 127 -43.60 14.25 8.48
CA GLU A 127 -44.76 14.65 7.68
C GLU A 127 -46.09 14.15 8.27
N GLU A 128 -46.16 12.92 8.79
CA GLU A 128 -47.38 12.40 9.45
C GLU A 128 -47.74 13.14 10.76
N ALA A 129 -46.78 13.83 11.39
CA ALA A 129 -47.03 14.61 12.60
C ALA A 129 -47.49 16.06 12.34
N ARG A 130 -47.68 16.45 11.07
CA ARG A 130 -48.15 17.79 10.67
C ARG A 130 -49.59 17.80 10.13
N HIS A 131 -50.29 16.66 10.16
CA HIS A 131 -51.65 16.53 9.64
C HIS A 131 -52.68 16.15 10.69
#